data_AF-A0A060CDI9-F1
#
_entry.id   AF-A0A060CDI9-F1
#
_cell.length_a   1.000
_cell.length_b   1.000
_cell.length_c   1.000
_cell.angle_alpha   90.00
_cell.angle_beta   90.00
_cell.angle_gamma   90.00
#
_symmetry.space_group_name_H-M   'P 1'
#
loop_
_entity.id
_entity.type
_entity.pdbx_description
1 polymer ?
#
loop_
_entity_poly.entity_id
_entity_poly.type
_entity_poly.pdbx_seq_one_letter_code
_entity_poly.pdbx_strand_id
1 'polypeptide(L)'
;MLIFGGSQGAPPINLAVIDAMQEFNKRNYQVVIVTGPKRYENVLDRLTTQPADNVRILPYIENMPEVLAKTSAIVSRAGATSIAEITALGIPSILVPSPYVTGDHQTKNAQSLVDAGAA
;
A
#
# COMPACT_ATOMS: atom_id res chain seq x y z
N MET A 1 9.78 -0.54 -2.17
CA MET A 1 8.35 -0.56 -2.49
C MET A 1 7.56 -0.29 -1.22
N LEU A 2 6.55 0.58 -1.29
CA LEU A 2 5.68 0.92 -0.17
C LEU A 2 4.28 0.35 -0.43
N ILE A 3 3.71 -0.37 0.55
CA ILE A 3 2.37 -0.96 0.47
C ILE A 3 1.53 -0.39 1.61
N PHE A 4 0.40 0.25 1.32
CA PHE A 4 -0.47 0.78 2.37
C PHE A 4 -1.94 0.90 1.95
N GLY A 5 -2.84 0.69 2.90
CA GLY A 5 -4.29 0.77 2.66
C GLY A 5 -4.95 2.13 2.95
N GLY A 6 -4.17 3.21 3.08
CA GLY A 6 -4.61 4.48 3.68
C GLY A 6 -4.54 4.47 5.21
N SER A 7 -4.96 5.56 5.86
CA SER A 7 -4.74 5.81 7.30
C SER A 7 -5.27 4.72 8.24
N GLN A 8 -6.39 4.09 7.90
CA GLN A 8 -7.00 3.01 8.70
C GLN A 8 -6.61 1.59 8.24
N GLY A 9 -5.71 1.48 7.27
CA GLY A 9 -5.36 0.23 6.62
C GLY A 9 -6.46 -0.31 5.70
N ALA A 10 -6.14 -1.38 4.99
CA ALA A 10 -7.06 -2.06 4.10
C ALA A 10 -6.97 -3.57 4.33
N PRO A 11 -7.99 -4.22 4.92
CA PRO A 11 -7.91 -5.64 5.24
C PRO A 11 -7.56 -6.54 4.03
N PRO A 12 -8.13 -6.33 2.82
CA PRO A 12 -7.74 -7.13 1.65
C PRO A 12 -6.27 -7.00 1.28
N ILE A 13 -5.69 -5.78 1.35
CA ILE A 13 -4.27 -5.55 1.06
C ILE A 13 -3.41 -6.21 2.14
N ASN A 14 -3.79 -6.08 3.41
CA ASN A 14 -3.04 -6.69 4.51
C ASN A 14 -3.02 -8.22 4.40
N LEU A 15 -4.13 -8.85 4.02
CA LEU A 15 -4.20 -10.30 3.79
C LEU A 15 -3.33 -10.72 2.61
N ALA A 16 -3.42 -10.02 1.47
CA ALA A 16 -2.58 -10.30 0.31
C ALA A 16 -1.07 -10.18 0.63
N VAL A 17 -0.70 -9.25 1.50
CA VAL A 17 0.68 -9.11 1.98
C VAL A 17 1.12 -10.30 2.83
N ILE A 18 0.25 -10.81 3.71
CA ILE A 18 0.54 -12.01 4.51
C ILE A 18 0.81 -13.19 3.59
N ASP A 19 -0.04 -13.40 2.58
CA ASP A 19 0.10 -14.49 1.61
C ASP A 19 1.35 -14.34 0.73
N ALA A 20 1.73 -13.11 0.38
CA ALA A 20 2.90 -12.80 -0.44
C ALA A 20 4.22 -12.73 0.35
N MET A 21 4.21 -12.89 1.68
CA MET A 21 5.37 -12.67 2.54
C MET A 21 6.59 -13.50 2.13
N GLN A 22 6.38 -14.78 1.80
CA GLN A 22 7.45 -15.67 1.36
C GLN A 22 8.13 -15.18 0.07
N GLU A 23 7.35 -14.59 -0.84
CA GLU A 23 7.88 -14.03 -2.09
C GLU A 23 8.60 -12.71 -1.87
N PHE A 24 8.12 -11.87 -0.94
CA PHE A 24 8.81 -10.61 -0.58
C PHE A 24 10.16 -10.85 0.09
N ASN A 25 10.27 -11.87 0.95
CA ASN A 25 11.51 -12.24 1.61
C ASN A 25 12.64 -12.64 0.64
N LYS A 26 12.30 -13.08 -0.58
CA LYS A 26 13.28 -13.48 -1.61
C LYS A 26 13.77 -12.31 -2.47
N ARG A 27 13.19 -11.13 -2.32
CA ARG A 27 13.47 -9.98 -3.20
C ARG A 27 14.73 -9.24 -2.74
N ASN A 28 15.46 -8.70 -3.70
CA ASN A 28 16.63 -7.86 -3.47
C ASN A 28 16.30 -6.37 -3.24
N TYR A 29 15.02 -6.05 -3.01
CA TYR A 29 14.55 -4.70 -2.73
C TYR A 29 13.81 -4.66 -1.40
N GLN A 30 13.75 -3.46 -0.80
CA GLN A 30 13.05 -3.23 0.44
C GLN A 30 11.53 -3.16 0.22
N VAL A 31 10.77 -3.80 1.11
CA VAL A 31 9.31 -3.75 1.16
C VAL A 31 8.87 -3.17 2.50
N VAL A 32 8.14 -2.07 2.46
CA VAL A 32 7.55 -1.44 3.66
C VAL A 32 6.04 -1.60 3.57
N ILE A 33 5.44 -2.20 4.58
CA ILE A 33 4.00 -2.47 4.68
C ILE A 33 3.45 -1.64 5.82
N VAL A 34 2.44 -0.82 5.53
CA VAL A 34 1.71 -0.03 6.52
C VAL A 34 0.30 -0.61 6.69
N THR A 35 0.09 -1.28 7.81
CA THR A 35 -1.13 -2.09 8.04
C THR A 35 -2.33 -1.27 8.48
N GLY A 36 -2.09 -0.06 9.01
CA GLY A 36 -3.05 0.70 9.80
C GLY A 36 -2.97 0.33 11.29
N PRO A 37 -3.07 1.30 12.23
CA PRO A 37 -2.83 1.06 13.65
C PRO A 37 -3.74 -0.02 14.24
N LYS A 38 -5.03 0.01 13.89
CA LYS A 38 -6.04 -0.92 14.41
C LYS A 38 -5.88 -2.36 13.92
N ARG A 39 -5.02 -2.60 12.93
CA ARG A 39 -4.87 -3.90 12.26
C ARG A 39 -3.50 -4.51 12.45
N TYR A 40 -2.56 -3.78 13.04
CA TYR A 40 -1.17 -4.19 13.15
C TYR A 40 -1.00 -5.51 13.89
N GLU A 41 -1.51 -5.61 15.12
CA GLU A 41 -1.47 -6.84 15.93
C GLU A 41 -2.10 -8.03 15.18
N ASN A 42 -3.28 -7.84 14.59
CA ASN A 42 -3.94 -8.91 13.87
C ASN A 42 -3.18 -9.38 12.62
N VAL A 43 -2.41 -8.49 11.98
CA VAL A 43 -1.54 -8.86 10.86
C VAL A 43 -0.38 -9.71 11.37
N LEU A 44 0.28 -9.27 12.45
CA LEU A 44 1.39 -10.02 13.05
C LEU A 44 0.97 -11.42 13.51
N ASP A 45 -0.18 -11.53 14.17
CA ASP A 45 -0.72 -12.81 14.66
C ASP A 45 -1.01 -13.81 13.53
N ARG A 46 -1.32 -13.32 12.33
CA ARG A 46 -1.66 -14.14 11.16
C ARG A 46 -0.44 -14.48 10.29
N LEU A 47 0.74 -13.95 10.60
CA LEU A 47 1.95 -14.27 9.84
C LEU A 47 2.31 -15.74 10.03
N THR A 48 2.31 -16.48 8.92
CA THR A 48 2.83 -17.85 8.87
C THR A 48 4.32 -17.88 8.57
N THR A 49 4.85 -16.79 7.99
CA THR A 49 6.25 -16.61 7.62
C THR A 49 6.76 -15.33 8.24
N GLN A 50 7.90 -15.40 8.93
CA GLN A 50 8.51 -14.21 9.51
C GLN A 50 9.10 -13.30 8.42
N PRO A 51 9.01 -11.97 8.58
CA PRO A 51 9.62 -11.03 7.63
C PRO A 51 11.15 -11.16 7.68
N ALA A 52 11.77 -11.20 6.51
CA ALA A 52 13.22 -11.07 6.37
C ALA A 52 13.67 -9.61 6.56
N ASP A 53 14.97 -9.37 6.61
CA ASP A 53 15.54 -8.04 6.90
C ASP A 53 15.10 -6.94 5.91
N ASN A 54 14.77 -7.33 4.67
CA ASN A 54 14.29 -6.43 3.63
C ASN A 54 12.81 -6.06 3.77
N VAL A 55 12.06 -6.72 4.66
CA VAL A 55 10.63 -6.48 4.88
C VAL A 55 10.40 -5.78 6.22
N ARG A 56 9.68 -4.66 6.19
CA ARG A 56 9.27 -3.93 7.40
C ARG A 56 7.76 -3.80 7.44
N ILE A 57 7.18 -4.20 8.56
CA ILE A 57 5.74 -4.06 8.82
C ILE A 57 5.58 -2.98 9.90
N LEU A 58 4.78 -1.96 9.61
CA LEU A 58 4.57 -0.81 10.47
C LEU A 58 3.06 -0.56 10.67
N PRO A 59 2.62 -0.13 11.86
CA PRO A 59 1.23 0.26 12.07
C PRO A 59 0.88 1.56 11.34
N TYR A 60 1.83 2.50 11.28
CA TYR A 60 1.64 3.85 10.77
C TYR A 60 2.97 4.49 10.37
N ILE A 61 2.92 5.49 9.49
CA ILE A 61 4.06 6.34 9.11
C ILE A 61 3.62 7.79 9.33
N GLU A 62 4.30 8.50 10.22
CA GLU A 62 3.99 9.90 10.52
C GLU A 62 4.43 10.84 9.39
N ASN A 63 5.64 10.66 8.86
CA ASN A 63 6.18 11.48 7.79
C ASN A 63 6.07 10.79 6.42
N MET A 64 4.84 10.65 5.93
CA MET A 64 4.59 10.02 4.63
C MET A 64 5.33 10.71 3.46
N PRO A 65 5.39 12.04 3.35
CA PRO A 65 6.10 12.71 2.25
C PRO A 65 7.57 12.31 2.14
N GLU A 66 8.28 12.18 3.25
CA GLU A 66 9.69 11.77 3.24
C GLU A 66 9.86 10.33 2.74
N VAL A 67 8.95 9.43 3.13
CA VAL A 67 8.98 8.03 2.70
C VAL A 67 8.64 7.94 1.21
N LEU A 68 7.63 8.69 0.75
CA LEU A 68 7.25 8.74 -0.67
C LEU A 68 8.42 9.22 -1.54
N ALA A 69 9.16 10.25 -1.12
CA ALA A 69 10.32 10.75 -1.86
C ALA A 69 11.44 9.71 -2.06
N LYS A 70 11.51 8.69 -1.18
CA LYS A 70 12.48 7.58 -1.26
C LYS A 70 11.86 6.29 -1.84
N THR A 71 10.61 6.35 -2.28
CA THR A 71 9.85 5.18 -2.74
C THR A 71 9.86 5.08 -4.26
N SER A 72 10.30 3.94 -4.78
CA SER A 72 10.33 3.68 -6.23
C SER A 72 9.03 3.11 -6.79
N ALA A 73 8.16 2.55 -5.95
CA ALA A 73 6.88 1.97 -6.35
C ALA A 73 5.92 1.86 -5.17
N ILE A 74 4.63 2.11 -5.43
CA ILE A 74 3.57 2.13 -4.41
C ILE A 74 2.47 1.12 -4.75
N VAL A 75 1.97 0.40 -3.73
CA VAL A 75 0.72 -0.35 -3.81
C VAL A 75 -0.23 0.26 -2.79
N SER A 76 -1.34 0.83 -3.23
CA SER A 76 -2.28 1.47 -2.31
C SER A 76 -3.73 1.42 -2.74
N ARG A 77 -4.65 1.80 -1.86
CA ARG A 77 -6.03 2.05 -2.27
C ARG A 77 -6.13 3.36 -3.06
N ALA A 78 -7.10 3.43 -3.97
CA ALA A 78 -7.40 4.60 -4.79
C ALA A 78 -8.07 5.77 -4.02
N GLY A 79 -7.56 6.12 -2.84
CA GLY A 79 -8.02 7.29 -2.08
C GLY A 79 -7.60 8.58 -2.77
N ALA A 80 -8.51 9.56 -2.85
CA ALA A 80 -8.28 10.82 -3.58
C ALA A 80 -7.00 11.55 -3.12
N THR A 81 -6.76 11.64 -1.81
CA THR A 81 -5.56 12.28 -1.25
C THR A 81 -4.28 11.52 -1.61
N SER A 82 -4.29 10.19 -1.46
CA SER A 82 -3.12 9.35 -1.79
C SER A 82 -2.79 9.41 -3.28
N ILE A 83 -3.81 9.43 -4.15
CA ILE A 83 -3.63 9.61 -5.59
C ILE A 83 -2.98 10.97 -5.91
N ALA A 84 -3.44 12.05 -5.28
CA ALA A 84 -2.88 13.38 -5.49
C ALA A 84 -1.38 13.44 -5.12
N GLU A 85 -1.00 12.80 -4.02
CA GLU A 85 0.41 12.74 -3.58
C GLU A 85 1.26 11.88 -4.52
N ILE A 86 0.76 10.70 -4.92
CA ILE A 86 1.45 9.78 -5.83
C ILE A 86 1.70 10.44 -7.19
N THR A 87 0.67 11.09 -7.74
CA THR A 87 0.74 11.77 -9.04
C THR A 87 1.65 12.99 -9.00
N ALA A 88 1.60 13.79 -7.93
CA ALA A 88 2.49 14.94 -7.76
C ALA A 88 3.98 14.54 -7.73
N LEU A 89 4.29 13.35 -7.21
CA LEU A 89 5.66 12.83 -7.11
C LEU A 89 6.08 11.98 -8.31
N GLY A 90 5.15 11.66 -9.22
CA GLY A 90 5.42 10.82 -10.40
C GLY A 90 5.85 9.39 -10.06
N ILE A 91 5.41 8.85 -8.92
CA ILE A 91 5.82 7.51 -8.46
C ILE A 91 4.92 6.46 -9.13
N PRO A 92 5.48 5.42 -9.77
CA PRO A 92 4.69 4.31 -10.29
C PRO A 92 3.83 3.68 -9.20
N SER A 93 2.55 3.45 -9.48
CA SER A 93 1.61 2.94 -8.48
C SER A 93 0.68 1.87 -9.00
N ILE A 94 0.41 0.86 -8.17
CA ILE A 94 -0.64 -0.13 -8.35
C ILE A 94 -1.78 0.24 -7.41
N LEU A 95 -2.94 0.54 -7.98
CA LEU A 95 -4.10 0.98 -7.22
C LEU A 95 -5.12 -0.15 -7.08
N VAL A 96 -5.44 -0.48 -5.84
CA VAL A 96 -6.46 -1.49 -5.48
C VAL A 96 -7.71 -0.77 -4.98
N PRO A 97 -8.71 -0.49 -5.85
CA PRO A 97 -9.92 0.20 -5.45
C PRO A 97 -10.71 -0.63 -4.44
N SER A 98 -11.28 0.03 -3.42
CA SER A 98 -12.15 -0.63 -2.45
C SER A 98 -13.53 -0.87 -3.06
N PRO A 99 -14.13 -2.07 -2.94
CA PRO A 99 -15.48 -2.32 -3.46
C PRO A 99 -16.59 -1.68 -2.60
N TYR A 100 -16.26 -1.23 -1.38
CA TYR A 100 -17.23 -0.76 -0.37
C TYR A 100 -17.41 0.76 -0.30
N VAL A 101 -16.99 1.52 -1.32
CA VAL A 101 -17.17 2.98 -1.31
C VAL A 101 -18.49 3.33 -1.97
N THR A 102 -19.38 3.96 -1.20
CA THR A 102 -20.62 4.55 -1.70
C THR A 102 -20.32 5.46 -2.89
N GLY A 103 -20.93 5.19 -4.05
CA GLY A 103 -20.85 6.04 -5.25
C GLY A 103 -19.75 5.70 -6.28
N ASP A 104 -19.02 4.59 -6.12
CA ASP A 104 -18.04 4.09 -7.13
C ASP A 104 -16.90 5.10 -7.48
N HIS A 105 -16.66 6.06 -6.58
CA HIS A 105 -15.71 7.14 -6.82
C HIS A 105 -14.25 6.66 -6.83
N GLN A 106 -13.92 5.57 -6.13
CA GLN A 106 -12.55 5.03 -6.16
C GLN A 106 -12.21 4.34 -7.49
N THR A 107 -13.18 3.70 -8.14
CA THR A 107 -13.00 3.14 -9.48
C THR A 107 -12.78 4.26 -10.49
N LYS A 108 -13.55 5.35 -10.40
CA LYS A 108 -13.36 6.54 -11.25
C LYS A 108 -11.98 7.17 -11.06
N ASN A 109 -11.52 7.30 -9.82
CA ASN A 109 -10.20 7.85 -9.53
C ASN A 109 -9.07 6.97 -10.10
N ALA A 110 -9.17 5.64 -9.95
CA ALA A 110 -8.21 4.72 -10.55
C ALA A 110 -8.26 4.80 -12.08
N GLN A 111 -9.45 4.83 -12.68
CA GLN A 111 -9.63 4.91 -14.13
C GLN A 111 -9.05 6.20 -14.71
N SER A 112 -9.22 7.35 -14.04
CA SER A 112 -8.62 8.61 -14.47
C SER A 112 -7.09 8.59 -14.53
N LEU A 113 -6.44 7.72 -13.74
CA LEU A 113 -4.99 7.56 -13.78
C LEU A 113 -4.54 6.59 -14.88
N VAL A 114 -5.31 5.52 -15.10
CA VAL A 114 -5.10 4.60 -16.23
C VAL A 114 -5.23 5.35 -17.55
N ASP A 115 -6.27 6.18 -17.69
CA ASP A 115 -6.51 7.00 -18.88
C ASP A 115 -5.38 8.01 -19.14
N ALA A 116 -4.67 8.42 -18.08
CA ALA A 116 -3.51 9.31 -18.15
C ALA A 116 -2.16 8.58 -18.31
N GLY A 117 -2.15 7.24 -18.38
CA GLY A 117 -0.93 6.42 -18.46
C GLY A 117 -0.09 6.43 -17.18
N ALA A 118 -0.68 6.77 -16.04
CA ALA A 118 -0.01 6.97 -14.76
C ALA A 118 -0.26 5.84 -13.73
N ALA A 119 -1.01 4.80 -14.11
CA ALA A 119 -1.30 3.59 -13.31
C ALA A 119 -1.60 2.39 -14.21
#